data_AF-A0A127AVE2-F1
#
_entry.id   AF-A0A127AVE2-F1
#
_cell.length_a   1.000
_cell.length_b   1.000
_cell.length_c   1.000
_cell.angle_alpha   90.00
_cell.angle_beta   90.00
_cell.angle_gamma   90.00
#
_symmetry.space_group_name_H-M   'P 1'
#
loop_
_entity.id
_entity.type
_entity.pdbx_description
1 polymer ?
#
loop_
_entity_poly.entity_id
_entity_poly.type
_entity_poly.pdbx_seq_one_letter_code
_entity_poly.pdbx_strand_id
1 'polypeptide(L)'
;MNANGNFSFNFVSLFSLYLPLFFNLCNAQVIVKCIDTDKEALLRFKNGLTDPSGRLSSWVGDDCCQWNGIGCNNRTGRVVKIDLRNPFQFRTLEVYSLTENELATYRGLCLG
;
A
#
# COMPACT_ATOMS: atom_id res chain seq x y z
N MET A 1 68.23 9.53 -17.72
CA MET A 1 67.64 9.82 -19.04
C MET A 1 66.67 8.67 -19.35
N ASN A 2 65.41 9.05 -19.63
CA ASN A 2 64.26 8.37 -20.25
C ASN A 2 64.42 6.89 -20.67
N ALA A 3 63.41 6.02 -20.65
CA ALA A 3 61.98 6.21 -20.84
C ALA A 3 61.22 5.02 -20.23
N ASN A 4 60.03 5.25 -19.66
CA ASN A 4 59.06 4.17 -19.44
C ASN A 4 57.69 4.67 -19.93
N GLY A 5 57.20 3.98 -20.96
CA GLY A 5 56.19 4.42 -21.88
C GLY A 5 54.77 4.52 -21.32
N ASN A 6 54.05 5.42 -21.97
CA ASN A 6 52.62 5.72 -21.91
C ASN A 6 51.71 4.54 -21.51
N PHE A 7 51.06 4.66 -20.35
CA PHE A 7 49.81 3.94 -20.07
C PHE A 7 48.65 4.81 -20.61
N SER A 8 47.96 4.29 -21.61
CA SER A 8 46.91 4.97 -22.39
C SER A 8 45.84 5.65 -21.52
N PHE A 9 45.69 6.97 -21.67
CA PHE A 9 44.77 7.84 -20.93
C PHE A 9 43.28 7.72 -21.32
N ASN A 10 42.91 6.77 -22.18
CA ASN A 10 41.54 6.69 -22.72
C ASN A 10 40.56 5.88 -21.83
N PHE A 11 41.05 4.97 -20.98
CA PHE A 11 40.17 4.09 -20.22
C PHE A 11 39.67 4.72 -18.90
N VAL A 12 40.51 5.56 -18.28
CA VAL A 12 40.25 6.19 -16.97
C VAL A 12 39.26 7.35 -17.07
N SER A 13 39.25 8.04 -18.22
CA SER A 13 38.38 9.21 -18.48
C SER A 13 36.91 8.81 -18.65
N LEU A 14 36.65 7.66 -19.28
CA LEU A 14 35.30 7.11 -19.40
C LEU A 14 34.80 6.57 -18.05
N PHE A 15 35.61 5.82 -17.29
CA PHE A 15 35.19 5.31 -15.99
C PHE A 15 34.77 6.42 -14.99
N SER A 16 35.52 7.53 -14.97
CA SER A 16 35.25 8.68 -14.09
C SER A 16 33.94 9.42 -14.41
N LEU A 17 33.51 9.40 -15.68
CA LEU A 17 32.26 10.02 -16.13
C LEU A 17 31.03 9.10 -15.94
N TYR A 18 31.23 7.79 -15.91
CA TYR A 18 30.15 6.80 -15.76
C TYR A 18 29.82 6.48 -14.30
N LEU A 19 30.79 6.58 -13.37
CA LEU A 19 30.56 6.39 -11.93
C LEU A 19 29.40 7.25 -11.38
N PRO A 20 29.36 8.59 -11.59
CA PRO A 20 28.25 9.40 -11.10
C PRO A 20 26.93 9.13 -11.82
N LEU A 21 26.95 8.69 -13.09
CA LEU A 21 25.74 8.26 -13.81
C LEU A 21 25.16 6.96 -13.25
N PHE A 22 26.02 6.04 -12.79
CA PHE A 22 25.64 4.79 -12.14
C PHE A 22 25.03 5.01 -10.74
N PHE A 23 25.60 5.93 -9.95
CA PHE A 23 25.09 6.26 -8.61
C PHE A 23 23.68 6.90 -8.64
N ASN A 24 23.36 7.69 -9.67
CA ASN A 24 22.06 8.34 -9.80
C ASN A 24 20.92 7.40 -10.23
N LEU A 25 21.22 6.24 -10.82
CA LEU A 25 20.23 5.25 -11.27
C LEU A 25 19.66 4.38 -10.12
N CYS A 26 20.31 4.35 -8.96
CA CYS A 26 19.97 3.41 -7.87
C CYS A 26 18.90 3.93 -6.90
N ASN A 27 18.38 5.15 -7.07
CA ASN A 27 17.27 5.68 -6.27
C ASN A 27 15.89 5.24 -6.79
N ALA A 28 15.82 4.16 -7.56
CA ALA A 28 14.55 3.58 -7.96
C ALA A 28 13.86 2.97 -6.71
N GLN A 29 12.91 3.71 -6.15
CA GLN A 29 12.07 3.19 -5.08
C GLN A 29 11.23 2.05 -5.66
N VAL A 30 11.56 0.81 -5.27
CA VAL A 30 10.78 -0.37 -5.69
C VAL A 30 9.41 -0.26 -5.04
N ILE A 31 8.40 0.11 -5.83
CA ILE A 31 7.01 0.12 -5.40
C ILE A 31 6.53 -1.32 -5.39
N VAL A 32 6.48 -1.91 -4.20
CA VAL A 32 5.92 -3.25 -3.98
C VAL A 32 4.41 -3.12 -3.94
N LYS A 33 3.75 -3.61 -4.99
CA LYS A 33 2.28 -3.66 -5.08
C LYS A 33 1.73 -4.93 -4.45
N CYS A 34 0.45 -4.89 -4.13
CA CYS A 34 -0.34 -6.07 -3.79
C CYS A 34 -0.19 -7.21 -4.82
N ILE A 35 -0.15 -8.45 -4.34
CA ILE A 35 -0.15 -9.64 -5.21
C ILE A 35 -1.57 -9.89 -5.74
N ASP A 36 -1.67 -10.27 -7.02
CA ASP A 36 -2.97 -10.48 -7.70
C ASP A 36 -3.88 -11.49 -6.99
N THR A 37 -3.32 -12.54 -6.40
CA THR A 37 -4.09 -13.54 -5.64
C THR A 37 -4.75 -12.95 -4.39
N ASP A 38 -4.05 -12.07 -3.69
CA ASP A 38 -4.58 -11.41 -2.49
C ASP A 38 -5.66 -10.38 -2.90
N LYS A 39 -5.41 -9.63 -3.98
CA LYS A 39 -6.39 -8.71 -4.57
C LYS A 39 -7.68 -9.45 -4.97
N GLU A 40 -7.56 -10.56 -5.68
CA GLU A 40 -8.73 -11.34 -6.12
C GLU A 40 -9.51 -11.89 -4.92
N ALA A 41 -8.81 -12.43 -3.92
CA ALA A 41 -9.44 -12.91 -2.70
C ALA A 41 -10.19 -11.79 -1.96
N LEU A 42 -9.61 -10.58 -1.88
CA LEU A 42 -10.26 -9.42 -1.28
C LEU A 42 -11.48 -8.94 -2.07
N LEU A 43 -11.44 -8.97 -3.41
CA LEU A 43 -12.60 -8.61 -4.23
C LEU A 43 -13.74 -9.62 -4.07
N ARG A 44 -13.43 -10.92 -4.02
CA ARG A 44 -14.42 -11.96 -3.71
C ARG A 44 -15.01 -11.77 -2.32
N PHE A 45 -14.17 -11.45 -1.33
CA PHE A 45 -14.60 -11.14 0.03
C PHE A 45 -15.53 -9.91 0.08
N LYS A 46 -15.18 -8.82 -0.61
CA LYS A 46 -16.02 -7.62 -0.76
C LYS A 46 -17.38 -7.93 -1.35
N ASN A 47 -17.44 -8.76 -2.40
CA ASN A 47 -18.71 -9.14 -3.04
C ASN A 47 -19.61 -10.01 -2.14
N GLY A 48 -19.05 -10.61 -1.09
CA GLY A 48 -19.80 -11.36 -0.07
C GLY A 48 -20.38 -10.50 1.04
N LEU A 49 -20.20 -9.18 1.02
CA LEU A 49 -20.62 -8.26 2.08
C LEU A 49 -21.64 -7.25 1.56
N THR A 50 -22.64 -6.92 2.38
CA THR A 50 -23.49 -5.75 2.18
C THR A 50 -22.81 -4.53 2.80
N ASP A 51 -22.53 -3.50 2.00
CA ASP A 51 -21.88 -2.26 2.46
C ASP A 51 -22.72 -1.01 2.16
N PRO A 52 -23.84 -0.81 2.88
CA PRO A 52 -24.70 0.35 2.68
C PRO A 52 -23.99 1.66 3.06
N SER A 53 -22.97 1.58 3.92
CA SER A 53 -22.17 2.71 4.37
C SER A 53 -21.03 3.13 3.42
N GLY A 54 -20.75 2.35 2.37
CA GLY A 54 -19.66 2.62 1.44
C GLY A 54 -18.26 2.56 2.07
N ARG A 55 -18.06 1.80 3.14
CA ARG A 55 -16.77 1.66 3.84
C ARG A 55 -15.71 0.97 2.99
N LEU A 56 -16.12 0.12 2.05
CA LEU A 56 -15.27 -0.60 1.09
C LEU A 56 -15.15 0.15 -0.26
N SER A 57 -15.53 1.42 -0.32
CA SER A 57 -15.47 2.26 -1.53
C SER A 57 -14.05 2.41 -2.08
N SER A 58 -13.03 2.44 -1.20
CA SER A 58 -11.62 2.52 -1.60
C SER A 58 -11.07 1.24 -2.24
N TRP A 59 -11.80 0.12 -2.17
CA TRP A 59 -11.36 -1.18 -2.70
C TRP A 59 -11.58 -1.25 -4.21
N VAL A 60 -10.78 -0.46 -4.93
CA VAL A 60 -10.78 -0.28 -6.38
C VAL A 60 -9.35 -0.10 -6.89
N GLY A 61 -9.10 -0.46 -8.16
CA GLY A 61 -7.76 -0.37 -8.77
C GLY A 61 -6.86 -1.57 -8.47
N ASP A 62 -5.56 -1.42 -8.72
CA ASP A 62 -4.62 -2.55 -8.78
C ASP A 62 -3.82 -2.78 -7.50
N ASP A 63 -3.50 -1.72 -6.75
CA ASP A 63 -2.70 -1.86 -5.53
C ASP A 63 -3.59 -1.94 -4.29
N CYS A 64 -3.95 -3.17 -3.90
CA CYS A 64 -4.81 -3.39 -2.74
C CYS A 64 -4.21 -2.89 -1.42
N CYS A 65 -2.89 -2.67 -1.37
CA CYS A 65 -2.21 -2.13 -0.19
C CYS A 65 -2.55 -0.64 0.06
N GLN A 66 -3.12 0.04 -0.93
CA GLN A 66 -3.65 1.41 -0.79
C GLN A 66 -5.12 1.44 -0.35
N TRP A 67 -5.79 0.29 -0.28
CA TRP A 67 -7.19 0.24 0.12
C TRP A 67 -7.36 0.49 1.62
N ASN A 68 -8.40 1.23 2.00
CA ASN A 68 -8.66 1.52 3.40
C ASN A 68 -8.91 0.22 4.18
N GLY A 69 -8.24 0.09 5.31
CA GLY A 69 -8.33 -1.09 6.17
C GLY A 69 -7.45 -2.26 5.76
N ILE A 70 -6.76 -2.22 4.62
CA ILE A 70 -5.80 -3.25 4.21
C ILE A 70 -4.41 -2.92 4.74
N GLY A 71 -3.78 -3.87 5.43
CA GLY A 71 -2.38 -3.80 5.82
C GLY A 71 -1.56 -4.81 5.05
N CYS A 72 -0.48 -4.36 4.42
CA CYS A 72 0.43 -5.20 3.66
C CYS A 72 1.81 -5.32 4.32
N ASN A 73 2.52 -6.40 4.00
CA ASN A 73 3.95 -6.48 4.19
C ASN A 73 4.66 -5.72 3.06
N ASN A 74 5.30 -4.60 3.40
CA ASN A 74 5.94 -3.69 2.43
C ASN A 74 7.13 -4.30 1.66
N ARG A 75 7.62 -5.49 2.04
CA ARG A 75 8.69 -6.20 1.31
C ARG A 75 8.13 -7.22 0.32
N THR A 76 7.01 -7.85 0.63
CA THR A 76 6.46 -8.95 -0.18
C THR A 76 5.18 -8.58 -0.94
N GLY A 77 4.52 -7.48 -0.58
CA GLY A 77 3.22 -7.10 -1.16
C GLY A 77 2.06 -7.97 -0.69
N ARG A 78 2.29 -8.82 0.32
CA ARG A 78 1.27 -9.74 0.87
C ARG A 78 0.37 -8.99 1.84
N VAL A 79 -0.93 -9.25 1.75
CA VAL A 79 -1.90 -8.76 2.74
C VAL A 79 -1.71 -9.53 4.04
N VAL A 80 -1.53 -8.81 5.15
CA VAL A 80 -1.33 -9.38 6.49
C VAL A 80 -2.39 -8.92 7.48
N LYS A 81 -3.22 -7.95 7.12
CA LYS A 81 -4.29 -7.42 7.97
C LYS A 81 -5.46 -6.92 7.12
N ILE A 82 -6.67 -7.19 7.60
CA ILE A 82 -7.91 -6.55 7.16
C ILE A 82 -8.59 -5.94 8.39
N ASP A 83 -8.86 -4.64 8.36
CA ASP A 83 -9.46 -3.88 9.45
C ASP A 83 -10.84 -3.35 9.03
N LEU A 84 -11.87 -4.09 9.42
CA LEU A 84 -13.27 -3.75 9.16
C LEU A 84 -14.00 -3.30 10.42
N ARG A 85 -13.28 -2.76 11.42
CA ARG A 85 -13.92 -2.24 12.63
C ARG A 85 -14.86 -1.09 12.28
N ASN A 86 -16.02 -1.06 12.94
CA ASN A 86 -16.95 0.04 12.80
C ASN A 86 -16.24 1.36 13.16
N PRO A 87 -16.23 2.38 12.29
CA PRO A 87 -15.61 3.67 12.59
C PRO A 87 -16.29 4.35 13.79
N PHE A 88 -17.56 4.04 14.05
CA PHE A 88 -18.26 4.46 15.26
C PHE A 88 -17.94 3.51 16.40
N GLN A 89 -16.93 3.88 17.20
CA GLN A 89 -16.65 3.25 18.49
C GLN A 89 -17.45 3.96 19.57
N PHE A 90 -18.67 3.48 19.88
CA PHE A 90 -19.38 3.96 21.06
C PHE A 90 -18.77 3.35 22.32
N ARG A 91 -18.50 4.18 23.33
CA ARG A 91 -18.35 3.67 24.70
C ARG A 91 -19.71 3.10 25.12
N THR A 92 -19.72 1.97 25.80
CA THR A 92 -20.96 1.28 26.25
C THR A 92 -21.94 2.16 27.03
N LEU A 93 -21.50 3.28 27.61
CA LEU A 93 -22.34 4.25 28.30
C LEU A 93 -23.10 5.21 27.35
N GLU A 94 -22.63 5.41 26.12
CA GLU A 94 -23.25 6.33 25.15
C GLU A 94 -24.37 5.65 24.33
N VAL A 95 -24.40 4.32 24.27
CA VAL A 95 -25.44 3.55 23.54
C VAL A 95 -26.83 3.78 24.14
N TYR A 96 -26.93 3.96 25.47
CA TYR A 96 -28.19 4.23 26.17
C TYR A 96 -28.71 5.66 25.98
N SER A 97 -27.88 6.56 25.47
CA SER A 97 -28.25 7.95 25.18
C SER A 97 -28.45 8.23 23.69
N LEU A 98 -28.30 7.23 22.82
CA LEU A 98 -28.49 7.43 21.38
C LEU A 98 -29.96 7.71 21.07
N THR A 99 -30.16 8.70 20.21
CA THR A 99 -31.45 8.90 19.55
C THR A 99 -31.74 7.75 18.58
N GLU A 100 -33.01 7.53 18.26
CA GLU A 100 -33.43 6.53 17.27
C GLU A 100 -32.73 6.72 15.91
N ASN A 101 -32.47 7.97 15.52
CA ASN A 101 -31.73 8.28 14.29
C ASN A 101 -30.26 7.88 14.37
N GLU A 102 -29.60 8.06 15.51
CA GLU A 102 -28.21 7.65 15.72
C GLU A 102 -28.10 6.12 15.80
N LEU A 103 -29.07 5.45 16.41
CA LEU A 103 -29.11 3.98 16.46
C LEU A 103 -29.37 3.38 15.07
N ALA A 104 -30.26 4.00 14.28
CA ALA A 104 -30.49 3.63 12.88
C ALA A 104 -29.22 3.83 12.04
N THR A 105 -28.50 4.94 12.26
CA THR A 105 -27.20 5.21 11.62
C THR A 105 -26.16 4.16 12.03
N TYR A 106 -26.07 3.83 13.33
CA TYR A 106 -25.17 2.80 13.84
C TYR A 106 -25.39 1.44 13.18
N ARG A 107 -26.65 1.00 13.10
CA ARG A 107 -27.03 -0.27 12.46
C ARG A 107 -26.74 -0.28 10.96
N GLY A 108 -26.87 0.86 10.28
CA GLY A 108 -26.58 1.03 8.86
C GLY A 108 -25.08 1.05 8.51
N LEU A 109 -24.17 0.95 9.47
CA LEU A 109 -22.71 0.94 9.25
C LEU A 109 -22.09 -0.46 9.29
N CYS A 110 -22.89 -1.47 9.62
CA CYS A 110 -22.45 -2.85 9.65
C CYS A 110 -22.21 -3.36 8.22
N LEU A 111 -21.13 -4.14 8.07
CA LEU A 111 -20.88 -4.92 6.87
C LEU A 111 -21.54 -6.29 7.08
N GLY A 112 -22.64 -6.56 6.38
CA GLY A 112 -23.46 -7.77 6.59
C GLY A 112 -24.85 -7.65 6.02
#